data_AF-A0A954Z1K9-F1
#
_entry.id   AF-A0A954Z1K9-F1
#
_cell.length_a   1.000
_cell.length_b   1.000
_cell.length_c   1.000
_cell.angle_alpha   90.00
_cell.angle_beta   90.00
_cell.angle_gamma   90.00
#
_symmetry.space_group_name_H-M   'P 1'
#
loop_
_entity.id
_entity.type
_entity.pdbx_description
1 polymer ?
#
loop_
_entity_poly.entity_id
_entity_poly.type
_entity_poly.pdbx_seq_one_letter_code
_entity_poly.pdbx_strand_id
1 'polypeptide(L)'
;CKSNRKIGIGIMGFADALFKLGVKYNSEEGVAWGERFMKFVNDEAHNYSEKLAGERGSFPNWANSLWDTKYSRPMRNSAVTTVAPTGTISIIADCSGGIEPMFSLAFFRNVLKGQDEGKAPMIEVNDTFEQVARERGFWSEGMMERIARDGTLAHFDDIPEDVKDVFVCAHDIEPEWHVRMQAAFQAHCDSSISKTINFHHDADPADVDKIYRMAFELGCKGVTVYRDGCRSSQPMALADSEKKHSGKGNGSAVVEVEEPVKEERKVTTETNLFGERITKVEQPRPTLEPRELPPITSAIRVRQQTPFGNMHIQITVDPRTECECEVFAQLGKGGDVATSDLEAICRLISLWLRAGGSLIHVTKQLSGIGSSLQIPTRHGRIGSLGDGIAKG
;
A
#
# COMPACT_ATOMS: atom_id res chain seq x y z
N CYS A 1 10.48 -13.04 12.77
CA CYS A 1 11.25 -11.78 12.66
C CYS A 1 12.27 -11.50 13.78
N LYS A 2 12.20 -12.09 15.00
CA LYS A 2 13.11 -11.73 16.11
C LYS A 2 14.61 -12.02 15.83
N SER A 3 14.92 -13.08 15.07
CA SER A 3 16.31 -13.51 14.82
C SER A 3 17.13 -12.62 13.89
N ASN A 4 16.46 -11.81 13.06
CA ASN A 4 17.11 -10.94 12.06
C ASN A 4 17.05 -9.47 12.44
N ARG A 5 16.13 -9.07 13.33
CA ARG A 5 15.98 -7.69 13.83
C ARG A 5 15.95 -6.64 12.70
N LYS A 6 15.30 -6.93 11.56
CA LYS A 6 15.20 -5.99 10.45
C LYS A 6 14.44 -4.75 10.88
N ILE A 7 14.94 -3.58 10.51
CA ILE A 7 14.25 -2.29 10.60
C ILE A 7 14.33 -1.59 9.24
N GLY A 8 13.57 -0.52 9.07
CA GLY A 8 13.52 0.24 7.83
C GLY A 8 13.45 1.73 8.11
N ILE A 9 14.61 2.34 8.34
CA ILE A 9 14.75 3.79 8.34
C ILE A 9 14.59 4.25 6.89
N GLY A 10 13.62 5.13 6.67
CA GLY A 10 13.33 5.72 5.38
C GLY A 10 13.35 7.24 5.45
N ILE A 11 12.92 7.85 4.36
CA ILE A 11 12.91 9.30 4.17
C ILE A 11 11.57 9.73 3.55
N MET A 12 11.27 11.01 3.66
CA MET A 12 10.19 11.73 2.97
C MET A 12 10.65 13.18 2.79
N GLY A 13 9.94 13.96 1.97
CA GLY A 13 10.26 15.37 1.72
C GLY A 13 11.39 15.60 0.72
N PHE A 14 11.76 14.59 -0.08
CA PHE A 14 12.90 14.72 -0.99
C PHE A 14 12.67 15.75 -2.11
N ALA A 15 11.46 15.82 -2.69
CA ALA A 15 11.15 16.82 -3.71
C ALA A 15 11.22 18.24 -3.15
N ASP A 16 10.66 18.48 -1.97
CA ASP A 16 10.73 19.79 -1.29
C ASP A 16 12.17 20.18 -0.97
N ALA A 17 13.01 19.22 -0.58
CA ALA A 17 14.42 19.47 -0.35
C ALA A 17 15.11 19.95 -1.64
N LEU A 18 14.83 19.30 -2.78
CA LEU A 18 15.37 19.73 -4.07
C LEU A 18 14.87 21.13 -4.47
N PHE A 19 13.58 21.44 -4.23
CA PHE A 19 13.03 22.78 -4.47
C PHE A 19 13.77 23.86 -3.68
N LYS A 20 13.99 23.62 -2.38
CA LYS A 20 14.73 24.54 -1.50
C LYS A 20 16.19 24.69 -1.89
N LEU A 21 16.79 23.66 -2.50
CA LEU A 21 18.16 23.68 -3.01
C LEU A 21 18.26 24.29 -4.42
N GLY A 22 17.14 24.54 -5.11
CA GLY A 22 17.14 24.97 -6.50
C GLY A 22 17.62 23.90 -7.48
N VAL A 23 17.45 22.62 -7.15
CA VAL A 23 17.95 21.49 -7.93
C VAL A 23 16.79 20.82 -8.68
N LYS A 24 16.99 20.54 -9.97
CA LYS A 24 16.00 19.84 -10.80
C LYS A 24 15.94 18.35 -10.46
N TYR A 25 14.76 17.80 -10.25
CA TYR A 25 14.58 16.38 -9.95
C TYR A 25 15.08 15.46 -11.09
N ASN A 26 14.68 15.77 -12.33
CA ASN A 26 14.98 15.03 -13.56
C ASN A 26 16.30 15.49 -14.20
N SER A 27 17.37 15.54 -13.40
CA SER A 27 18.71 15.93 -13.85
C SER A 27 19.80 15.05 -13.25
N GLU A 28 20.99 15.05 -13.87
CA GLU A 28 22.18 14.37 -13.31
C GLU A 28 22.49 14.86 -11.89
N GLU A 29 22.34 16.17 -11.67
CA GLU A 29 22.57 16.78 -10.38
C GLU A 29 21.55 16.29 -9.34
N GLY A 30 20.27 16.23 -9.70
CA GLY A 30 19.20 15.72 -8.85
C GLY A 30 19.42 14.25 -8.47
N VAL A 31 19.76 13.41 -9.45
CA VAL A 31 20.09 11.99 -9.22
C VAL A 31 21.31 11.85 -8.30
N ALA A 32 22.36 12.64 -8.52
CA ALA A 32 23.55 12.65 -7.68
C ALA A 32 23.25 13.14 -6.26
N TRP A 33 22.33 14.10 -6.07
CA TRP A 33 21.86 14.49 -4.75
C TRP A 33 21.13 13.36 -4.03
N GLY A 34 20.25 12.63 -4.73
CA GLY A 34 19.55 11.47 -4.20
C GLY A 34 20.51 10.37 -3.74
N GLU A 35 21.49 10.03 -4.59
CA GLU A 35 22.53 9.04 -4.27
C GLU A 35 23.34 9.44 -3.04
N ARG A 36 23.88 10.67 -3.02
CA ARG A 36 24.68 11.17 -1.89
C ARG A 36 23.89 11.17 -0.58
N PHE A 37 22.62 11.59 -0.63
CA PHE A 37 21.78 11.64 0.54
C PHE A 37 21.46 10.25 1.09
N MET A 38 21.06 9.32 0.23
CA MET A 38 20.76 7.96 0.68
C MET A 38 22.01 7.24 1.18
N LYS A 39 23.17 7.48 0.55
CA LYS A 39 24.46 7.00 1.04
C LYS A 39 24.72 7.44 2.47
N PHE A 40 24.56 8.74 2.74
CA PHE A 40 24.74 9.29 4.09
C PHE A 40 23.80 8.62 5.10
N VAL A 41 22.50 8.53 4.80
CA VAL A 41 21.51 7.88 5.68
C VAL A 41 21.87 6.43 5.96
N ASN A 42 22.27 5.70 4.92
CA ASN A 42 22.60 4.28 5.03
C ASN A 42 23.89 4.03 5.82
N ASP A 43 24.93 4.80 5.55
CA ASP A 43 26.21 4.71 6.27
C ASP A 43 26.00 4.99 7.77
N GLU A 44 25.27 6.06 8.10
CA GLU A 44 24.97 6.41 9.50
C GLU A 44 24.08 5.37 10.19
N ALA A 45 23.07 4.84 9.48
CA ALA A 45 22.24 3.76 10.01
C ALA A 45 23.05 2.49 10.30
N HIS A 46 24.00 2.13 9.43
CA HIS A 46 24.89 1.00 9.67
C HIS A 46 25.86 1.27 10.83
N ASN A 47 26.45 2.47 10.89
CA ASN A 47 27.34 2.91 11.98
C ASN A 47 26.64 2.78 13.34
N TYR A 48 25.38 3.20 13.43
CA TYR A 48 24.63 3.10 14.66
C TYR A 48 24.21 1.64 14.98
N SER A 49 23.89 0.84 13.98
CA SER A 49 23.58 -0.58 14.19
C SER A 49 24.79 -1.36 14.70
N GLU A 50 25.99 -1.03 14.24
CA GLU A 50 27.25 -1.60 14.75
C GLU A 50 27.50 -1.19 16.20
N LYS A 51 27.33 0.10 16.54
CA LYS A 51 27.42 0.57 17.93
C LYS A 51 26.45 -0.19 18.84
N LEU A 52 25.21 -0.38 18.42
CA LEU A 52 24.21 -1.14 19.16
C LEU A 52 24.56 -2.63 19.28
N ALA A 53 25.32 -3.20 18.34
CA ALA A 53 25.83 -4.57 18.47
C ALA A 53 26.90 -4.66 19.55
N GLY A 54 27.78 -3.66 19.68
CA GLY A 54 28.74 -3.58 20.79
C GLY A 54 28.06 -3.53 22.16
N GLU A 55 26.96 -2.79 22.28
CA GLU A 55 26.23 -2.62 23.55
C GLU A 55 25.29 -3.78 23.88
N ARG A 56 24.64 -4.38 22.86
CA ARG A 56 23.50 -5.29 23.06
C ARG A 56 23.65 -6.64 22.37
N GLY A 57 24.79 -6.90 21.75
CA GLY A 57 25.08 -8.06 20.90
C GLY A 57 24.54 -7.92 19.48
N SER A 58 25.17 -8.61 18.52
CA SER A 58 24.69 -8.70 17.13
C SER A 58 23.29 -9.34 17.03
N PHE A 59 22.63 -9.23 15.87
CA PHE A 59 21.40 -9.99 15.63
C PHE A 59 21.68 -11.51 15.71
N PRO A 60 20.72 -12.33 16.19
CA PRO A 60 20.96 -13.77 16.41
C PRO A 60 21.50 -14.55 15.21
N ASN A 61 21.08 -14.22 13.99
CA ASN A 61 21.53 -14.86 12.75
C ASN A 61 22.75 -14.17 12.10
N TRP A 62 23.53 -13.40 12.86
CA TRP A 62 24.67 -12.66 12.30
C TRP A 62 25.77 -13.58 11.79
N ALA A 63 26.04 -14.68 12.49
CA ALA A 63 27.01 -15.68 12.05
C ALA A 63 26.59 -16.27 10.68
N ASN A 64 27.55 -16.37 9.77
CA ASN A 64 27.38 -16.78 8.37
C ASN A 64 26.51 -15.83 7.50
N SER A 65 26.15 -14.65 8.00
CA SER A 65 25.49 -13.63 7.18
C SER A 65 26.50 -12.87 6.31
N LEU A 66 26.02 -12.02 5.39
CA LEU A 66 26.90 -11.12 4.61
C LEU A 66 27.70 -10.17 5.53
N TRP A 67 27.12 -9.78 6.67
CA TRP A 67 27.77 -8.92 7.65
C TRP A 67 28.96 -9.59 8.31
N ASP A 68 28.90 -10.90 8.54
CA ASP A 68 30.00 -11.70 9.08
C ASP A 68 31.02 -12.06 7.98
N THR A 69 30.54 -12.65 6.89
CA THR A 69 31.39 -13.29 5.86
C THR A 69 32.03 -12.32 4.87
N LYS A 70 31.34 -11.24 4.50
CA LYS A 70 31.80 -10.30 3.47
C LYS A 70 32.30 -8.99 4.06
N TYR A 71 31.58 -8.44 5.04
CA TYR A 71 31.88 -7.14 5.61
C TYR A 71 32.69 -7.23 6.91
N SER A 72 32.73 -8.41 7.55
CA SER A 72 33.38 -8.63 8.86
C SER A 72 33.01 -7.56 9.89
N ARG A 73 31.72 -7.19 9.91
CA ARG A 73 31.18 -6.08 10.68
C ARG A 73 30.08 -6.57 11.62
N PRO A 74 30.21 -6.41 12.96
CA PRO A 74 29.15 -6.75 13.89
C PRO A 74 27.96 -5.82 13.71
N MET A 75 26.75 -6.37 13.63
CA MET A 75 25.53 -5.58 13.34
C MET A 75 24.38 -5.98 14.25
N ARG A 76 23.64 -5.01 14.78
CA ARG A 76 22.46 -5.26 15.62
C ARG A 76 21.25 -5.68 14.80
N ASN A 77 21.19 -5.24 13.55
CA ASN A 77 20.08 -5.42 12.63
C ASN A 77 20.62 -5.97 11.31
N SER A 78 19.93 -6.95 10.72
CA SER A 78 20.36 -7.52 9.43
C SER A 78 20.13 -6.60 8.22
N ALA A 79 19.21 -5.65 8.34
CA ALA A 79 18.94 -4.58 7.40
C ALA A 79 18.39 -3.38 8.19
N VAL A 80 18.76 -2.17 7.79
CA VAL A 80 18.41 -0.94 8.51
C VAL A 80 17.69 0.11 7.68
N THR A 81 17.83 0.10 6.35
CA THR A 81 17.23 1.10 5.47
C THR A 81 16.17 0.52 4.52
N THR A 82 15.14 1.32 4.26
CA THR A 82 14.11 1.09 3.23
C THR A 82 13.48 2.42 2.85
N VAL A 83 13.03 2.59 1.62
CA VAL A 83 12.15 3.72 1.27
C VAL A 83 10.73 3.18 1.14
N ALA A 84 9.88 3.48 2.11
CA ALA A 84 8.48 3.07 2.14
C ALA A 84 7.58 4.16 1.54
N PRO A 85 6.35 3.84 1.11
CA PRO A 85 5.35 4.86 0.86
C PRO A 85 5.07 5.62 2.16
N THR A 86 5.08 6.95 2.09
CA THR A 86 4.86 7.80 3.27
C THR A 86 3.56 8.59 3.19
N GLY A 87 2.60 8.20 2.34
CA GLY A 87 1.43 9.01 1.99
C GLY A 87 0.71 9.68 3.17
N THR A 88 0.39 8.92 4.23
CA THR A 88 -0.27 9.52 5.41
C THR A 88 0.68 10.36 6.26
N ILE A 89 1.90 9.89 6.52
CA ILE A 89 2.84 10.56 7.43
C ILE A 89 3.49 11.80 6.79
N SER A 90 3.58 11.86 5.46
CA SER A 90 4.07 13.03 4.73
C SER A 90 3.03 14.16 4.72
N ILE A 91 1.73 13.83 4.74
CA ILE A 91 0.67 14.83 4.99
C ILE A 91 0.78 15.40 6.41
N ILE A 92 1.04 14.55 7.41
CA ILE A 92 1.23 15.01 8.81
C ILE A 92 2.48 15.89 8.93
N ALA A 93 3.55 15.53 8.22
CA ALA A 93 4.81 16.26 8.21
C ALA A 93 4.84 17.44 7.22
N ASP A 94 3.75 17.65 6.49
CA ASP A 94 3.59 18.68 5.47
C ASP A 94 4.74 18.71 4.44
N CYS A 95 4.96 17.57 3.79
CA CYS A 95 6.00 17.40 2.79
C CYS A 95 5.65 16.34 1.74
N SER A 96 6.45 16.27 0.68
CA SER A 96 6.39 15.28 -0.38
C SER A 96 6.62 13.85 0.12
N GLY A 97 6.01 12.88 -0.57
CA GLY A 97 6.05 11.49 -0.15
C GLY A 97 7.35 10.78 -0.55
N GLY A 98 8.06 10.18 0.41
CA GLY A 98 9.22 9.33 0.12
C GLY A 98 10.30 10.05 -0.70
N ILE A 99 10.64 9.42 -1.82
CA ILE A 99 11.50 9.99 -2.89
C ILE A 99 10.69 10.39 -4.13
N GLU A 100 9.36 10.42 -4.05
CA GLU A 100 8.49 10.76 -5.16
C GLU A 100 8.64 12.26 -5.49
N PRO A 101 8.61 12.65 -6.78
CA PRO A 101 8.34 14.03 -7.14
C PRO A 101 6.92 14.41 -6.73
N MET A 102 6.65 15.72 -6.55
CA MET A 102 5.30 16.17 -6.30
C MET A 102 4.40 15.90 -7.50
N PHE A 103 3.17 15.44 -7.24
CA PHE A 103 2.19 15.21 -8.32
C PHE A 103 1.63 16.53 -8.87
N SER A 104 1.42 17.51 -7.99
CA SER A 104 1.06 18.89 -8.31
C SER A 104 1.64 19.79 -7.22
N LEU A 105 1.87 21.07 -7.51
CA LEU A 105 2.29 22.06 -6.52
C LEU A 105 1.09 22.71 -5.81
N ALA A 106 -0.13 22.45 -6.28
CA ALA A 106 -1.34 22.89 -5.65
C ALA A 106 -2.43 21.81 -5.74
N PHE A 107 -3.24 21.66 -4.69
CA PHE A 107 -4.31 20.66 -4.63
C PHE A 107 -5.57 21.24 -4.00
N PHE A 108 -6.72 20.77 -4.47
CA PHE A 108 -8.00 21.04 -3.83
C PHE A 108 -8.21 20.09 -2.64
N ARG A 109 -8.26 20.63 -1.42
CA ARG A 109 -8.69 19.90 -0.24
C ARG A 109 -10.19 20.03 -0.04
N ASN A 110 -10.87 18.89 0.03
CA ASN A 110 -12.25 18.82 0.50
C ASN A 110 -12.26 18.95 2.03
N VAL A 111 -12.64 20.12 2.53
CA VAL A 111 -12.80 20.36 3.97
C VAL A 111 -14.19 19.87 4.39
N LEU A 112 -14.22 18.85 5.25
CA LEU A 112 -15.33 18.27 6.04
C LEU A 112 -16.79 18.50 5.58
N LYS A 113 -17.57 17.40 5.53
CA LYS A 113 -19.05 17.41 5.45
C LYS A 113 -19.63 18.43 6.45
N GLY A 114 -20.21 19.51 5.93
CA GLY A 114 -20.83 20.57 6.74
C GLY A 114 -20.53 22.00 6.28
N GLN A 115 -19.63 22.22 5.33
CA GLN A 115 -19.63 23.47 4.56
C GLN A 115 -20.72 23.42 3.49
N ASP A 116 -21.59 24.43 3.46
CA ASP A 116 -22.63 24.59 2.44
C ASP A 116 -22.07 24.31 1.04
N GLU A 117 -22.79 23.51 0.26
CA GLU A 117 -22.52 23.28 -1.17
C GLU A 117 -22.42 24.65 -1.86
N GLY A 118 -21.19 25.12 -2.10
CA GLY A 118 -20.94 26.43 -2.72
C GLY A 118 -19.71 27.21 -2.24
N LYS A 119 -19.03 26.83 -1.15
CA LYS A 119 -17.72 27.42 -0.83
C LYS A 119 -16.62 26.72 -1.64
N ALA A 120 -15.81 27.51 -2.34
CA ALA A 120 -14.72 27.03 -3.17
C ALA A 120 -13.83 26.05 -2.39
N PRO A 121 -13.41 24.91 -2.99
CA PRO A 121 -12.49 23.99 -2.35
C PRO A 121 -11.23 24.75 -1.91
N MET A 122 -10.77 24.47 -0.69
CA MET A 122 -9.57 25.11 -0.16
C MET A 122 -8.38 24.63 -0.99
N ILE A 123 -7.61 25.56 -1.56
CA ILE A 123 -6.39 25.22 -2.29
C ILE A 123 -5.25 25.17 -1.30
N GLU A 124 -4.61 24.02 -1.22
CA GLU A 124 -3.34 23.82 -0.55
C GLU A 124 -2.23 23.98 -1.58
N VAL A 125 -1.23 24.81 -1.29
CA VAL A 125 -0.15 25.17 -2.20
C VAL A 125 1.18 24.79 -1.56
N ASN A 126 2.15 24.36 -2.35
CA ASN A 126 3.52 24.17 -1.88
C ASN A 126 4.11 25.51 -1.43
N ASP A 127 4.40 25.63 -0.13
CA ASP A 127 4.94 26.84 0.48
C ASP A 127 6.21 27.36 -0.19
N THR A 128 7.11 26.46 -0.61
CA THR A 128 8.39 26.84 -1.22
C THR A 128 8.14 27.49 -2.59
N PHE A 129 7.24 26.92 -3.38
CA PHE A 129 6.84 27.50 -4.66
C PHE A 129 6.14 28.85 -4.48
N GLU A 130 5.21 28.97 -3.53
CA GLU A 130 4.50 30.23 -3.28
C GLU A 130 5.48 31.35 -2.88
N GLN A 131 6.44 31.05 -2.00
CA GLN A 131 7.48 31.99 -1.60
C GLN A 131 8.29 32.46 -2.82
N VAL A 132 8.78 31.54 -3.64
CA VAL A 132 9.55 31.88 -4.85
C VAL A 132 8.72 32.70 -5.84
N ALA A 133 7.44 32.37 -6.01
CA ALA A 133 6.54 33.12 -6.89
C ALA A 133 6.34 34.57 -6.45
N ARG A 134 6.18 34.79 -5.13
CA ARG A 134 6.04 36.12 -4.55
C ARG A 134 7.35 36.91 -4.60
N GLU A 135 8.47 36.29 -4.24
CA GLU A 135 9.79 36.93 -4.22
C GLU A 135 10.27 37.33 -5.61
N ARG A 136 10.02 36.48 -6.62
CA ARG A 136 10.42 36.75 -8.01
C ARG A 136 9.37 37.51 -8.81
N GLY A 137 8.24 37.87 -8.19
CA GLY A 137 7.24 38.78 -8.75
C GLY A 137 6.41 38.21 -9.92
N PHE A 138 6.36 36.88 -10.09
CA PHE A 138 5.52 36.24 -11.11
C PHE A 138 4.19 35.69 -10.54
N TRP A 139 3.96 35.80 -9.23
CA TRP A 139 2.69 35.42 -8.62
C TRP A 139 1.52 36.22 -9.24
N SER A 140 0.42 35.54 -9.58
CA SER A 140 -0.82 36.16 -10.05
C SER A 140 -2.06 35.56 -9.40
N GLU A 141 -3.14 36.33 -9.33
CA GLU A 141 -4.46 35.81 -8.94
C GLU A 141 -4.91 34.73 -9.92
N GLY A 142 -5.49 33.63 -9.43
CA GLY A 142 -5.90 32.51 -10.27
C GLY A 142 -4.79 31.52 -10.66
N MET A 143 -3.52 31.82 -10.36
CA MET A 143 -2.39 30.94 -10.74
C MET A 143 -2.47 29.60 -10.02
N MET A 144 -2.73 29.61 -8.71
CA MET A 144 -2.76 28.39 -7.91
C MET A 144 -3.96 27.52 -8.23
N GLU A 145 -5.12 28.12 -8.54
CA GLU A 145 -6.30 27.43 -9.09
C GLU A 145 -5.97 26.71 -10.40
N ARG A 146 -5.25 27.38 -11.31
CA ARG A 146 -4.84 26.80 -12.60
C ARG A 146 -3.84 25.66 -12.39
N ILE A 147 -2.84 25.84 -11.53
CA ILE A 147 -1.86 24.78 -11.20
C ILE A 147 -2.57 23.58 -10.57
N ALA A 148 -3.52 23.80 -9.64
CA ALA A 148 -4.29 22.73 -9.02
C ALA A 148 -5.17 21.95 -10.02
N ARG A 149 -5.64 22.60 -11.09
CA ARG A 149 -6.41 21.96 -12.16
C ARG A 149 -5.52 21.23 -13.17
N ASP A 150 -4.46 21.87 -13.62
CA ASP A 150 -3.65 21.40 -14.75
C ASP A 150 -2.53 20.45 -14.29
N GLY A 151 -2.10 20.52 -13.02
CA GLY A 151 -1.03 19.72 -12.42
C GLY A 151 0.37 20.09 -12.87
N THR A 152 0.52 20.71 -14.04
CA THR A 152 1.80 21.06 -14.68
C THR A 152 2.10 22.55 -14.63
N LEU A 153 3.39 22.91 -14.68
CA LEU A 153 3.85 24.27 -14.96
C LEU A 153 4.20 24.52 -16.43
N ALA A 154 4.21 23.48 -17.28
CA ALA A 154 4.73 23.55 -18.65
C ALA A 154 4.02 24.60 -19.52
N HIS A 155 2.72 24.81 -19.30
CA HIS A 155 1.87 25.70 -20.11
C HIS A 155 1.79 27.16 -19.60
N PHE A 156 2.62 27.53 -18.62
CA PHE A 156 2.60 28.88 -18.05
C PHE A 156 3.68 29.76 -18.68
N ASP A 157 3.30 30.69 -19.56
CA ASP A 157 4.25 31.63 -20.18
C ASP A 157 4.85 32.64 -19.18
N ASP A 158 4.10 32.94 -18.11
CA ASP A 158 4.47 33.95 -17.11
C ASP A 158 5.42 33.41 -16.03
N ILE A 159 5.72 32.10 -16.01
CA ILE A 159 6.65 31.48 -15.06
C ILE A 159 8.03 31.33 -15.71
N PRO A 160 9.12 31.82 -15.08
CA PRO A 160 10.47 31.65 -15.59
C PRO A 160 10.85 30.18 -15.80
N GLU A 161 11.59 29.88 -16.87
CA GLU A 161 11.92 28.50 -17.24
C GLU A 161 12.75 27.78 -16.17
N ASP A 162 13.67 28.50 -15.52
CA ASP A 162 14.49 27.96 -14.43
C ASP A 162 13.65 27.58 -13.19
N VAL A 163 12.50 28.23 -12.99
CA VAL A 163 11.53 27.86 -11.95
C VAL A 163 10.78 26.61 -12.37
N LYS A 164 10.26 26.54 -13.60
CA LYS A 164 9.55 25.34 -14.10
C LYS A 164 10.41 24.08 -14.00
N ASP A 165 11.68 24.25 -14.34
CA ASP A 165 12.71 23.24 -14.26
C ASP A 165 12.91 22.66 -12.84
N VAL A 166 12.93 23.54 -11.82
CA VAL A 166 13.13 23.12 -10.42
C VAL A 166 11.85 22.52 -9.86
N PHE A 167 10.71 23.15 -10.12
CA PHE A 167 9.40 22.78 -9.57
C PHE A 167 8.63 21.82 -10.48
N VAL A 168 9.35 20.93 -11.18
CA VAL A 168 8.79 19.95 -12.10
C VAL A 168 7.92 18.92 -11.35
N CYS A 169 6.72 18.65 -11.90
CA CYS A 169 5.77 17.71 -11.33
C CYS A 169 5.92 16.30 -11.94
N ALA A 170 5.32 15.31 -11.29
CA ALA A 170 5.49 13.89 -11.61
C ALA A 170 5.15 13.50 -13.06
N HIS A 171 4.11 14.08 -13.67
CA HIS A 171 3.72 13.81 -15.07
C HIS A 171 4.57 14.57 -16.09
N ASP A 172 5.37 15.55 -15.67
CA ASP A 172 6.29 16.29 -16.53
C ASP A 172 7.71 15.66 -16.53
N ILE A 173 7.89 14.54 -15.81
CA ILE A 173 9.17 13.83 -15.71
C ILE A 173 9.14 12.59 -16.59
N GLU A 174 10.11 12.47 -17.49
CA GLU A 174 10.27 11.28 -18.32
C GLU A 174 10.49 10.01 -17.46
N PRO A 175 9.90 8.86 -17.84
CA PRO A 175 9.96 7.61 -17.08
C PRO A 175 11.39 7.18 -16.70
N GLU A 176 12.37 7.39 -17.58
CA GLU A 176 13.77 7.05 -17.35
C GLU A 176 14.34 7.80 -16.15
N TRP A 177 14.00 9.08 -15.96
CA TRP A 177 14.49 9.85 -14.82
C TRP A 177 13.96 9.32 -13.49
N HIS A 178 12.72 8.84 -13.45
CA HIS A 178 12.21 8.16 -12.27
C HIS A 178 13.00 6.89 -11.94
N VAL A 179 13.36 6.09 -12.94
CA VAL A 179 14.16 4.87 -12.74
C VAL A 179 15.57 5.21 -12.27
N ARG A 180 16.20 6.23 -12.87
CA ARG A 180 17.55 6.67 -12.49
C ARG A 180 17.59 7.16 -11.05
N MET A 181 16.60 7.95 -10.64
CA MET A 181 16.48 8.36 -9.24
C MET A 181 16.28 7.15 -8.33
N GLN A 182 15.40 6.21 -8.69
CA GLN A 182 15.20 4.99 -7.91
C GLN A 182 16.50 4.19 -7.77
N ALA A 183 17.27 4.04 -8.85
CA ALA A 183 18.54 3.32 -8.86
C ALA A 183 19.58 3.98 -7.95
N ALA A 184 19.70 5.31 -8.01
CA ALA A 184 20.58 6.08 -7.13
C ALA A 184 20.30 5.85 -5.65
N PHE A 185 19.02 5.85 -5.24
CA PHE A 185 18.65 5.48 -3.88
C PHE A 185 18.86 3.98 -3.60
N GLN A 186 18.59 3.10 -4.57
CA GLN A 186 18.68 1.66 -4.38
C GLN A 186 20.10 1.18 -4.13
N ALA A 187 21.10 1.85 -4.73
CA ALA A 187 22.53 1.60 -4.52
C ALA A 187 22.94 1.70 -3.04
N HIS A 188 22.22 2.50 -2.25
CA HIS A 188 22.47 2.74 -0.83
C HIS A 188 21.26 2.39 0.04
N CYS A 189 20.56 1.31 -0.28
CA CYS A 189 19.41 0.86 0.49
C CYS A 189 19.46 -0.66 0.70
N ASP A 190 19.40 -1.13 1.94
CA ASP A 190 19.46 -2.56 2.27
C ASP A 190 18.24 -3.32 1.75
N SER A 191 17.06 -2.75 1.96
CA SER A 191 15.78 -3.30 1.50
C SER A 191 15.39 -2.72 0.13
N SER A 192 14.11 -2.82 -0.23
CA SER A 192 13.58 -2.28 -1.48
C SER A 192 13.06 -0.85 -1.30
N ILE A 193 12.76 -0.22 -2.43
CA ILE A 193 12.25 1.13 -2.53
C ILE A 193 10.85 1.10 -3.14
N SER A 194 9.92 1.80 -2.52
CA SER A 194 8.64 2.16 -3.12
C SER A 194 8.83 3.43 -3.93
N LYS A 195 8.85 3.29 -5.26
CA LYS A 195 8.84 4.40 -6.21
C LYS A 195 7.88 4.05 -7.35
N THR A 196 7.08 5.02 -7.76
CA THR A 196 6.21 4.93 -8.93
C THR A 196 6.90 5.53 -10.14
N ILE A 197 7.01 4.77 -11.23
CA ILE A 197 7.43 5.28 -12.54
C ILE A 197 6.16 5.73 -13.27
N ASN A 198 5.95 7.05 -13.34
CA ASN A 198 4.78 7.60 -14.01
C ASN A 198 5.00 7.61 -15.52
N PHE A 199 3.95 7.33 -16.27
CA PHE A 199 3.92 7.40 -17.73
C PHE A 199 2.75 8.27 -18.17
N HIS A 200 2.92 8.96 -19.29
CA HIS A 200 1.82 9.60 -20.00
C HIS A 200 0.76 8.59 -20.45
N HIS A 201 -0.47 9.06 -20.64
CA HIS A 201 -1.60 8.23 -21.04
C HIS A 201 -1.38 7.49 -22.37
N ASP A 202 -0.60 8.07 -23.28
CA ASP A 202 -0.27 7.52 -24.60
C ASP A 202 0.86 6.49 -24.60
N ALA A 203 1.48 6.21 -23.44
CA ALA A 203 2.58 5.27 -23.36
C ALA A 203 2.18 3.86 -23.80
N ASP A 204 3.05 3.24 -24.59
CA ASP A 204 2.83 1.91 -25.16
C ASP A 204 3.46 0.81 -24.27
N PRO A 205 3.14 -0.47 -24.52
CA PRO A 205 3.76 -1.56 -23.78
C PRO A 205 5.29 -1.69 -23.98
N ALA A 206 5.85 -1.20 -25.08
CA ALA A 206 7.29 -1.23 -25.35
C ALA A 206 8.05 -0.21 -24.50
N ASP A 207 7.45 0.96 -24.23
CA ASP A 207 7.96 1.95 -23.28
C ASP A 207 8.07 1.35 -21.87
N VAL A 208 7.07 0.57 -21.47
CA VAL A 208 7.08 -0.15 -20.18
C VAL A 208 8.15 -1.24 -20.15
N ASP A 209 8.31 -2.02 -21.23
CA ASP A 209 9.38 -3.03 -21.35
C ASP A 209 10.77 -2.39 -21.24
N LYS A 210 10.98 -1.24 -21.88
CA LYS A 210 12.23 -0.47 -21.78
C LYS A 210 12.54 -0.10 -20.34
N ILE A 211 11.55 0.37 -19.57
CA ILE A 211 11.71 0.72 -18.15
C ILE A 211 12.01 -0.51 -17.30
N TYR A 212 11.39 -1.66 -17.56
CA TYR A 212 11.72 -2.90 -16.85
C TYR A 212 13.16 -3.36 -17.11
N ARG A 213 13.63 -3.28 -18.36
CA ARG A 213 15.02 -3.60 -18.71
C ARG A 213 16.00 -2.65 -18.04
N MET A 214 15.73 -1.35 -18.12
CA MET A 214 16.57 -0.32 -17.50
C MET A 214 16.64 -0.48 -15.97
N ALA A 215 15.51 -0.75 -15.31
CA ALA A 215 15.49 -1.00 -13.88
C ALA A 215 16.34 -2.23 -13.49
N PHE A 216 16.26 -3.30 -14.29
CA PHE A 216 17.09 -4.50 -14.09
C PHE A 216 18.59 -4.20 -14.30
N GLU A 217 18.94 -3.52 -15.39
CA GLU A 217 20.33 -3.16 -15.73
C GLU A 217 20.97 -2.26 -14.66
N LEU A 218 20.19 -1.34 -14.07
CA LEU A 218 20.63 -0.45 -13.01
C LEU A 218 20.58 -1.07 -11.61
N GLY A 219 20.19 -2.35 -11.48
CA GLY A 219 20.18 -3.06 -10.20
C GLY A 219 19.03 -2.71 -9.26
N CYS A 220 17.92 -2.17 -9.78
CA CYS A 220 16.71 -1.96 -8.99
C CYS A 220 16.14 -3.30 -8.50
N LYS A 221 15.77 -3.38 -7.21
CA LYS A 221 15.22 -4.61 -6.60
C LYS A 221 13.73 -4.85 -6.93
N GLY A 222 13.09 -3.87 -7.54
CA GLY A 222 11.68 -3.90 -7.91
C GLY A 222 11.34 -2.64 -8.71
N VAL A 223 10.17 -2.63 -9.34
CA VAL A 223 9.70 -1.51 -10.14
C VAL A 223 8.17 -1.49 -10.11
N THR A 224 7.59 -0.31 -9.99
CA THR A 224 6.15 -0.08 -10.05
C THR A 224 5.89 0.95 -11.11
N VAL A 225 5.05 0.64 -12.09
CA VAL A 225 4.68 1.57 -13.16
C VAL A 225 3.25 2.03 -12.97
N TYR A 226 2.99 3.29 -13.28
CA TYR A 226 1.66 3.87 -13.33
C TYR A 226 1.50 4.67 -14.61
N ARG A 227 0.61 4.22 -15.49
CA ARG A 227 0.26 4.96 -16.70
C ARG A 227 -0.96 5.82 -16.41
N ASP A 228 -0.87 7.11 -16.73
CA ASP A 228 -1.99 8.00 -16.54
C ASP A 228 -3.25 7.51 -17.28
N GLY A 229 -4.41 7.69 -16.67
CA GLY A 229 -5.69 7.21 -17.18
C GLY A 229 -5.89 5.68 -17.19
N CYS A 230 -4.96 4.87 -16.64
CA CYS A 230 -5.10 3.40 -16.68
C CYS A 230 -6.14 2.83 -15.69
N ARG A 231 -6.66 3.65 -14.77
CA ARG A 231 -7.71 3.28 -13.79
C ARG A 231 -8.82 4.32 -13.80
N SER A 232 -10.06 3.89 -13.57
CA SER A 232 -11.26 4.74 -13.56
C SER A 232 -11.36 5.67 -12.35
N SER A 233 -10.64 5.38 -11.25
CA SER A 233 -10.49 6.26 -10.10
C SER A 233 -9.00 6.40 -9.76
N GLN A 234 -8.55 7.64 -9.63
CA GLN A 234 -7.18 7.99 -9.26
C GLN A 234 -7.22 8.71 -7.91
N PRO A 235 -6.46 8.28 -6.89
CA PRO A 235 -6.48 8.92 -5.56
C PRO A 235 -6.06 10.40 -5.57
N MET A 236 -5.37 10.86 -6.63
CA MET A 236 -4.91 12.24 -6.82
C MET A 236 -5.37 12.82 -8.16
N ALA A 237 -6.52 12.37 -8.67
CA ALA A 237 -7.02 12.78 -9.98
C ALA A 237 -7.14 14.31 -10.10
N LEU A 238 -6.63 14.86 -11.20
CA LEU A 238 -6.89 16.26 -11.57
C LEU A 238 -8.39 16.45 -11.83
N ALA A 239 -8.92 17.62 -11.49
CA ALA A 239 -10.36 17.89 -11.40
C ALA A 239 -11.17 17.56 -12.68
N ASP A 240 -10.55 17.56 -13.86
CA ASP A 240 -11.24 17.25 -15.13
C ASP A 240 -11.31 15.75 -15.46
N SER A 241 -10.63 14.88 -14.72
CA SER A 241 -10.74 13.42 -14.88
C SER A 241 -12.07 12.86 -14.37
N GLU A 242 -12.73 13.54 -13.42
CA GLU A 242 -14.02 13.10 -12.85
C GLU A 242 -15.22 13.32 -13.80
N LYS A 243 -15.14 14.28 -14.73
CA LYS A 243 -16.27 14.64 -15.60
C LYS A 243 -16.55 13.66 -16.74
N LYS A 244 -15.67 12.69 -17.02
CA LYS A 244 -15.84 11.75 -18.13
C LYS A 244 -16.55 10.45 -17.79
N HIS A 245 -16.89 10.16 -16.52
CA HIS A 245 -17.42 8.83 -16.12
C HIS A 245 -18.61 8.86 -15.14
N SER A 246 -19.57 9.79 -15.29
CA SER A 246 -20.84 9.72 -14.54
C SER A 246 -21.89 8.85 -15.26
N GLY A 247 -21.75 7.52 -15.15
CA GLY A 247 -22.79 6.54 -15.46
C GLY A 247 -23.35 5.95 -14.15
N LYS A 248 -24.65 6.15 -13.91
CA LYS A 248 -25.42 5.79 -12.70
C LYS A 248 -25.16 4.37 -12.14
N GLY A 249 -25.01 4.26 -10.82
CA GLY A 249 -25.08 3.01 -10.06
C GLY A 249 -25.12 3.25 -8.54
N ASN A 250 -26.23 2.87 -7.91
CA ASN A 250 -26.62 3.13 -6.51
C ASN A 250 -25.71 2.53 -5.42
N GLY A 251 -25.67 3.23 -4.27
CA GLY A 251 -25.81 2.61 -2.94
C GLY A 251 -24.53 2.41 -2.11
N SER A 252 -24.06 3.45 -1.43
CA SER A 252 -23.04 3.34 -0.38
C SER A 252 -23.69 3.15 0.99
N ALA A 253 -23.42 2.02 1.64
CA ALA A 253 -23.64 1.84 3.08
C ALA A 253 -22.42 2.41 3.84
N VAL A 254 -22.70 3.29 4.80
CA VAL A 254 -21.73 3.93 5.68
C VAL A 254 -21.40 2.96 6.82
N VAL A 255 -20.12 2.73 7.11
CA VAL A 255 -19.68 2.03 8.33
C VAL A 255 -18.99 3.07 9.22
N GLU A 256 -19.61 3.36 10.35
CA GLU A 256 -19.03 4.14 11.44
C GLU A 256 -17.92 3.33 12.12
N VAL A 257 -16.80 3.98 12.44
CA VAL A 257 -15.69 3.37 13.18
C VAL A 257 -15.76 3.88 14.62
N GLU A 258 -16.14 3.01 15.56
CA GLU A 258 -16.02 3.29 16.99
C GLU A 258 -14.57 3.07 17.47
N GLU A 259 -14.10 3.96 18.36
CA GLU A 259 -12.76 3.91 18.96
C GLU A 259 -12.60 2.73 19.94
N PRO A 260 -11.40 2.14 20.08
CA PRO A 260 -11.21 0.99 20.96
C PRO A 260 -11.13 1.41 22.44
N VAL A 261 -11.95 0.74 23.25
CA VAL A 261 -12.00 0.86 24.72
C VAL A 261 -10.71 0.32 25.35
N LYS A 262 -10.15 1.05 26.34
CA LYS A 262 -9.02 0.61 27.17
C LYS A 262 -9.47 -0.46 28.16
N GLU A 263 -8.97 -1.69 28.04
CA GLU A 263 -9.19 -2.75 29.03
C GLU A 263 -8.19 -2.71 30.20
N GLU A 264 -8.73 -2.77 31.42
CA GLU A 264 -7.99 -2.85 32.68
C GLU A 264 -7.44 -4.27 32.95
N ARG A 265 -6.17 -4.36 33.36
CA ARG A 265 -5.52 -5.63 33.71
C ARG A 265 -5.87 -6.05 35.14
N LYS A 266 -6.49 -7.22 35.32
CA LYS A 266 -6.63 -7.85 36.64
C LYS A 266 -5.31 -8.49 37.07
N VAL A 267 -4.71 -7.97 38.13
CA VAL A 267 -3.50 -8.49 38.75
C VAL A 267 -3.88 -9.14 40.08
N THR A 268 -3.74 -10.45 40.20
CA THR A 268 -3.92 -11.17 41.47
C THR A 268 -2.55 -11.52 42.06
N THR A 269 -2.36 -11.12 43.32
CA THR A 269 -1.16 -11.43 44.09
C THR A 269 -1.52 -12.47 45.14
N GLU A 270 -0.89 -13.63 45.08
CA GLU A 270 -1.05 -14.69 46.07
C GLU A 270 0.30 -14.95 46.74
N THR A 271 0.27 -15.37 48.01
CA THR A 271 1.46 -15.75 48.75
C THR A 271 1.56 -17.27 48.72
N ASN A 272 2.68 -17.82 48.25
CA ASN A 272 2.87 -19.27 48.22
C ASN A 272 3.09 -19.83 49.65
N LEU A 273 3.12 -21.16 49.78
CA LEU A 273 3.29 -21.87 51.06
C LEU A 273 4.62 -21.55 51.80
N PHE A 274 5.56 -20.88 51.12
CA PHE A 274 6.87 -20.48 51.64
C PHE A 274 6.95 -18.97 51.98
N GLY A 275 5.84 -18.24 51.91
CA GLY A 275 5.77 -16.82 52.27
C GLY A 275 6.20 -15.84 51.17
N GLU A 276 6.44 -16.31 49.94
CA GLU A 276 6.83 -15.47 48.82
C GLU A 276 5.58 -14.94 48.08
N ARG A 277 5.56 -13.64 47.79
CA ARG A 277 4.53 -13.00 46.97
C ARG A 277 4.74 -13.35 45.50
N ILE A 278 3.82 -14.12 44.92
CA ILE A 278 3.78 -14.42 43.49
C ILE A 278 2.67 -13.59 42.85
N THR A 279 3.05 -12.66 41.98
CA THR A 279 2.11 -11.93 41.14
C THR A 279 1.84 -12.74 39.88
N LYS A 280 0.64 -13.29 39.75
CA LYS A 280 0.20 -13.93 38.49
C LYS A 280 -0.47 -12.86 37.63
N VAL A 281 0.14 -12.56 36.49
CA VAL A 281 -0.51 -11.80 35.43
C VAL A 281 -1.23 -12.81 34.55
N GLU A 282 -2.56 -12.84 34.62
CA GLU A 282 -3.38 -13.65 33.73
C GLU A 282 -3.18 -13.08 32.30
N GLN A 283 -2.48 -13.83 31.45
CA GLN A 283 -2.38 -13.43 30.05
C GLN A 283 -3.74 -13.67 29.40
N PRO A 284 -4.36 -12.67 28.75
CA PRO A 284 -5.59 -12.90 28.03
C PRO A 284 -5.35 -13.99 26.98
N ARG A 285 -6.34 -14.86 26.78
CA ARG A 285 -6.30 -15.83 25.69
C ARG A 285 -6.06 -15.06 24.37
N PRO A 286 -5.19 -15.53 23.48
CA PRO A 286 -5.01 -14.86 22.19
C PRO A 286 -6.36 -14.82 21.47
N THR A 287 -6.89 -13.62 21.26
CA THR A 287 -8.12 -13.42 20.50
C THR A 287 -7.82 -13.73 19.03
N LEU A 288 -8.58 -14.66 18.45
CA LEU A 288 -8.48 -15.01 17.04
C LEU A 288 -9.21 -13.94 16.21
N GLU A 289 -8.47 -12.94 15.77
CA GLU A 289 -9.00 -11.88 14.91
C GLU A 289 -8.82 -12.22 13.43
N PRO A 290 -9.80 -11.89 12.57
CA PRO A 290 -9.68 -12.12 11.14
C PRO A 290 -8.61 -11.20 10.53
N ARG A 291 -7.67 -11.78 9.78
CA ARG A 291 -6.63 -11.00 9.09
C ARG A 291 -7.24 -10.01 8.10
N GLU A 292 -6.58 -8.87 7.96
CA GLU A 292 -6.82 -7.95 6.84
C GLU A 292 -6.27 -8.54 5.54
N LEU A 293 -6.99 -8.29 4.45
CA LEU A 293 -6.65 -8.82 3.14
C LEU A 293 -6.18 -7.69 2.24
N PRO A 294 -5.24 -7.99 1.31
CA PRO A 294 -4.80 -7.01 0.34
C PRO A 294 -5.97 -6.62 -0.58
N PRO A 295 -5.98 -5.37 -1.13
CA PRO A 295 -7.03 -4.91 -2.04
C PRO A 295 -7.13 -5.72 -3.35
N ILE A 296 -6.07 -6.45 -3.71
CA ILE A 296 -6.00 -7.30 -4.90
C ILE A 296 -5.51 -8.67 -4.45
N THR A 297 -6.22 -9.73 -4.85
CA THR A 297 -5.88 -11.10 -4.51
C THR A 297 -6.17 -12.03 -5.69
N SER A 298 -5.39 -13.09 -5.82
CA SER A 298 -5.61 -14.11 -6.84
C SER A 298 -6.83 -14.94 -6.46
N ALA A 299 -7.61 -15.38 -7.44
CA ALA A 299 -8.80 -16.20 -7.16
C ALA A 299 -8.88 -17.41 -8.10
N ILE A 300 -9.26 -18.55 -7.52
CA ILE A 300 -9.64 -19.75 -8.26
C ILE A 300 -11.16 -19.71 -8.44
N ARG A 301 -11.62 -19.87 -9.69
CA ARG A 301 -13.04 -19.92 -10.00
C ARG A 301 -13.45 -21.34 -10.36
N VAL A 302 -14.42 -21.87 -9.62
CA VAL A 302 -15.02 -23.18 -9.91
C VAL A 302 -16.50 -23.01 -10.24
N ARG A 303 -16.98 -23.76 -11.22
CA ARG A 303 -18.41 -23.85 -11.53
C ARG A 303 -18.96 -25.15 -10.98
N GLN A 304 -19.98 -25.05 -10.13
CA GLN A 304 -20.65 -26.18 -9.52
C GLN A 304 -22.15 -26.13 -9.80
N GLN A 305 -22.71 -27.20 -10.35
CA GLN A 305 -24.15 -27.34 -10.47
C GLN A 305 -24.73 -27.64 -9.08
N THR A 306 -25.86 -27.00 -8.72
CA THR A 306 -26.63 -27.25 -7.49
C THR A 306 -28.12 -27.41 -7.82
N PRO A 307 -28.95 -27.87 -6.87
CA PRO A 307 -30.41 -27.91 -7.06
C PRO A 307 -31.04 -26.52 -7.31
N PHE A 308 -30.32 -25.44 -6.96
CA PHE A 308 -30.76 -24.05 -7.12
C PHE A 308 -30.16 -23.37 -8.36
N GLY A 309 -29.52 -24.15 -9.25
CA GLY A 309 -28.94 -23.66 -10.50
C GLY A 309 -27.42 -23.77 -10.55
N ASN A 310 -26.82 -23.07 -11.51
CA ASN A 310 -25.36 -23.01 -11.62
C ASN A 310 -24.80 -22.06 -10.56
N MET A 311 -23.93 -22.59 -9.71
CA MET A 311 -23.16 -21.85 -8.72
C MET A 311 -21.75 -21.58 -9.24
N HIS A 312 -21.28 -20.35 -9.08
CA HIS A 312 -19.93 -19.94 -9.42
C HIS A 312 -19.21 -19.60 -8.12
N ILE A 313 -18.29 -20.47 -7.70
CA ILE A 313 -17.49 -20.32 -6.50
C ILE A 313 -16.20 -19.60 -6.89
N GLN A 314 -15.80 -18.62 -6.09
CA GLN A 314 -14.53 -17.92 -6.19
C GLN A 314 -13.82 -18.03 -4.84
N ILE A 315 -12.67 -18.69 -4.84
CA ILE A 315 -11.83 -18.84 -3.65
C ILE A 315 -10.62 -17.93 -3.85
N THR A 316 -10.49 -16.92 -3.00
CA THR A 316 -9.32 -16.06 -3.01
C THR A 316 -8.16 -16.75 -2.30
N VAL A 317 -6.96 -16.62 -2.84
CA VAL A 317 -5.74 -17.24 -2.33
C VAL A 317 -4.70 -16.15 -2.15
N ASP A 318 -4.11 -16.10 -0.95
CA ASP A 318 -2.98 -15.23 -0.67
C ASP A 318 -1.78 -15.69 -1.53
N PRO A 319 -1.29 -14.86 -2.46
CA PRO A 319 -0.19 -15.26 -3.35
C PRO A 319 1.15 -15.44 -2.61
N ARG A 320 1.28 -14.97 -1.36
CA ARG A 320 2.50 -15.10 -0.56
C ARG A 320 2.51 -16.35 0.31
N THR A 321 1.37 -16.71 0.88
CA THR A 321 1.26 -17.86 1.78
C THR A 321 0.65 -19.09 1.11
N GLU A 322 0.11 -18.92 -0.10
CA GLU A 322 -0.67 -19.94 -0.83
C GLU A 322 -1.86 -20.48 -0.03
N CYS A 323 -2.33 -19.70 0.96
CA CYS A 323 -3.47 -20.06 1.80
C CYS A 323 -4.74 -19.40 1.30
N GLU A 324 -5.85 -20.11 1.40
CA GLU A 324 -7.17 -19.59 1.08
C GLU A 324 -7.57 -18.48 2.07
N CYS A 325 -8.24 -17.45 1.55
CA CYS A 325 -8.57 -16.24 2.28
C CYS A 325 -10.08 -16.08 2.44
N GLU A 326 -10.80 -16.04 1.32
CA GLU A 326 -12.24 -15.82 1.28
C GLU A 326 -12.87 -16.72 0.23
N VAL A 327 -14.13 -17.07 0.48
CA VAL A 327 -14.95 -17.81 -0.44
C VAL A 327 -16.16 -16.96 -0.77
N PHE A 328 -16.34 -16.67 -2.05
CA PHE A 328 -17.53 -16.04 -2.60
C PHE A 328 -18.25 -17.04 -3.50
N ALA A 329 -19.56 -16.96 -3.54
CA ALA A 329 -20.33 -17.75 -4.48
C ALA A 329 -21.53 -16.98 -5.00
N GLN A 330 -21.85 -17.18 -6.27
CA GLN A 330 -23.03 -16.59 -6.92
C GLN A 330 -23.86 -17.66 -7.61
N LEU A 331 -25.18 -17.57 -7.49
CA LEU A 331 -26.12 -18.43 -8.21
C LEU A 331 -26.63 -17.70 -9.45
N GLY A 332 -26.48 -18.31 -10.63
CA GLY A 332 -26.90 -17.67 -11.89
C GLY A 332 -28.42 -17.49 -12.05
N LYS A 333 -29.24 -18.25 -11.30
CA LYS A 333 -30.71 -18.17 -11.30
C LYS A 333 -31.27 -18.51 -9.90
N GLY A 334 -30.58 -18.09 -8.85
CA GLY A 334 -31.01 -18.30 -7.47
C GLY A 334 -32.21 -17.41 -7.13
N GLY A 335 -33.17 -17.94 -6.37
CA GLY A 335 -34.16 -17.11 -5.69
C GLY A 335 -33.53 -16.30 -4.55
N ASP A 336 -34.29 -15.37 -3.98
CA ASP A 336 -33.84 -14.49 -2.90
C ASP A 336 -33.29 -15.28 -1.69
N VAL A 337 -34.11 -16.20 -1.15
CA VAL A 337 -33.73 -17.04 0.01
C VAL A 337 -32.45 -17.84 -0.23
N ALA A 338 -32.34 -18.51 -1.38
CA ALA A 338 -31.15 -19.31 -1.70
C ALA A 338 -29.89 -18.45 -1.89
N THR A 339 -30.04 -17.20 -2.33
CA THR A 339 -28.93 -16.27 -2.48
C THR A 339 -28.49 -15.71 -1.12
N SER A 340 -29.45 -15.37 -0.26
CA SER A 340 -29.19 -14.92 1.11
C SER A 340 -28.49 -15.99 1.96
N ASP A 341 -28.97 -17.24 1.90
CA ASP A 341 -28.33 -18.37 2.58
C ASP A 341 -26.91 -18.61 2.08
N LEU A 342 -26.70 -18.51 0.76
CA LEU A 342 -25.38 -18.66 0.16
C LEU A 342 -24.40 -17.57 0.63
N GLU A 343 -24.87 -16.32 0.70
CA GLU A 343 -24.07 -15.20 1.19
C GLU A 343 -23.67 -15.41 2.66
N ALA A 344 -24.62 -15.83 3.50
CA ALA A 344 -24.36 -16.11 4.92
C ALA A 344 -23.29 -17.19 5.10
N ILE A 345 -23.40 -18.30 4.34
CA ILE A 345 -22.40 -19.38 4.35
C ILE A 345 -21.04 -18.85 3.91
N CYS A 346 -20.96 -18.12 2.80
CA CYS A 346 -19.71 -17.56 2.27
C CYS A 346 -19.02 -16.61 3.25
N ARG A 347 -19.78 -15.74 3.93
CA ARG A 347 -19.25 -14.83 4.96
C ARG A 347 -18.66 -15.58 6.15
N LEU A 348 -19.33 -16.63 6.63
CA LEU A 348 -18.83 -17.44 7.75
C LEU A 348 -17.57 -18.24 7.38
N ILE A 349 -17.52 -18.81 6.18
CA ILE A 349 -16.33 -19.50 5.68
C ILE A 349 -15.16 -18.51 5.57
N SER A 350 -15.40 -17.33 4.99
CA SER A 350 -14.38 -16.30 4.84
C SER A 350 -13.86 -15.80 6.19
N LEU A 351 -14.73 -15.62 7.17
CA LEU A 351 -14.35 -15.29 8.55
C LEU A 351 -13.44 -16.37 9.15
N TRP A 352 -13.81 -17.64 9.00
CA TRP A 352 -13.03 -18.78 9.50
C TRP A 352 -11.64 -18.84 8.88
N LEU A 353 -11.54 -18.71 7.55
CA LEU A 353 -10.26 -18.72 6.84
C LEU A 353 -9.38 -17.52 7.24
N ARG A 354 -9.97 -16.32 7.38
CA ARG A 354 -9.25 -15.12 7.82
C ARG A 354 -8.77 -15.23 9.26
N ALA A 355 -9.46 -15.98 10.11
CA ALA A 355 -9.02 -16.28 11.47
C ALA A 355 -7.93 -17.39 11.54
N GLY A 356 -7.41 -17.87 10.40
CA GLY A 356 -6.39 -18.91 10.33
C GLY A 356 -6.95 -20.35 10.30
N GLY A 357 -8.24 -20.49 10.07
CA GLY A 357 -8.92 -21.78 9.94
C GLY A 357 -8.61 -22.48 8.61
N SER A 358 -8.65 -23.82 8.61
CA SER A 358 -8.42 -24.62 7.40
C SER A 358 -9.70 -24.84 6.61
N LEU A 359 -9.62 -24.74 5.28
CA LEU A 359 -10.71 -25.07 4.35
C LEU A 359 -11.14 -26.54 4.46
N ILE A 360 -10.21 -27.45 4.74
CA ILE A 360 -10.49 -28.90 4.92
C ILE A 360 -11.55 -29.12 6.01
N HIS A 361 -11.50 -28.34 7.10
CA HIS A 361 -12.47 -28.42 8.17
C HIS A 361 -13.86 -27.98 7.70
N VAL A 362 -13.93 -26.90 6.92
CA VAL A 362 -15.18 -26.39 6.34
C VAL A 362 -15.80 -27.43 5.40
N THR A 363 -15.02 -27.97 4.46
CA THR A 363 -15.47 -28.99 3.51
C THR A 363 -16.04 -30.21 4.23
N LYS A 364 -15.39 -30.66 5.31
CA LYS A 364 -15.87 -31.79 6.12
C LYS A 364 -17.21 -31.52 6.81
N GLN A 365 -17.44 -30.29 7.27
CA GLN A 365 -18.70 -29.91 7.92
C GLN A 365 -19.85 -29.73 6.92
N LEU A 366 -19.55 -29.21 5.73
CA LEU A 366 -20.57 -28.91 4.72
C LEU A 366 -20.91 -30.10 3.81
N SER A 367 -19.97 -31.02 3.62
CA SER A 367 -20.17 -32.22 2.79
C SER A 367 -21.25 -33.12 3.39
N GLY A 368 -22.23 -33.48 2.56
CA GLY A 368 -23.33 -34.38 2.94
C GLY A 368 -24.55 -33.67 3.50
N ILE A 369 -24.53 -32.35 3.68
CA ILE A 369 -25.73 -31.58 4.06
C ILE A 369 -26.73 -31.65 2.90
N GLY A 370 -27.87 -32.29 3.12
CA GLY A 370 -28.90 -32.50 2.11
C GLY A 370 -30.19 -31.75 2.39
N SER A 371 -30.89 -31.37 1.33
CA SER A 371 -32.27 -30.92 1.35
C SER A 371 -33.17 -31.94 0.62
N SER A 372 -34.47 -31.67 0.56
CA SER A 372 -35.43 -32.41 -0.26
C SER A 372 -35.14 -32.31 -1.77
N LEU A 373 -34.32 -31.34 -2.19
CA LEU A 373 -33.89 -31.14 -3.56
C LEU A 373 -32.48 -31.71 -3.74
N GLN A 374 -32.30 -32.62 -4.70
CA GLN A 374 -31.00 -33.20 -5.02
C GLN A 374 -30.80 -33.25 -6.52
N ILE A 375 -29.55 -33.08 -6.94
CA ILE A 375 -29.16 -33.27 -8.34
C ILE A 375 -28.07 -34.34 -8.47
N PRO A 376 -28.15 -35.20 -9.49
CA PRO A 376 -27.05 -36.11 -9.81
C PRO A 376 -25.92 -35.36 -10.50
N THR A 377 -24.68 -35.71 -10.15
CA THR A 377 -23.45 -35.23 -10.78
C THR A 377 -22.51 -36.40 -11.06
N ARG A 378 -21.43 -36.17 -11.81
CA ARG A 378 -20.42 -37.20 -12.13
C ARG A 378 -19.76 -37.82 -10.89
N HIS A 379 -19.69 -37.08 -9.78
CA HIS A 379 -18.99 -37.47 -8.56
C HIS A 379 -19.94 -37.79 -7.38
N GLY A 380 -21.23 -37.98 -7.64
CA GLY A 380 -22.24 -38.27 -6.62
C GLY A 380 -23.45 -37.34 -6.72
N ARG A 381 -24.17 -37.14 -5.61
CA ARG A 381 -25.31 -36.22 -5.53
C ARG A 381 -24.96 -34.97 -4.76
N ILE A 382 -25.52 -33.83 -5.17
CA ILE A 382 -25.44 -32.57 -4.43
C ILE A 382 -26.81 -32.25 -3.87
N GLY A 383 -26.89 -32.14 -2.54
CA GLY A 383 -28.14 -32.01 -1.81
C GLY A 383 -28.47 -30.61 -1.29
N SER A 384 -27.50 -29.70 -1.26
CA SER A 384 -27.70 -28.33 -0.77
C SER A 384 -26.67 -27.36 -1.36
N LEU A 385 -26.79 -26.07 -1.01
CA LEU A 385 -25.79 -25.06 -1.33
C LEU A 385 -24.46 -25.34 -0.62
N GLY A 386 -24.49 -25.66 0.67
CA GLY A 386 -23.30 -26.01 1.45
C GLY A 386 -22.59 -27.27 0.92
N ASP A 387 -23.35 -28.33 0.63
CA ASP A 387 -22.80 -29.55 0.01
C ASP A 387 -22.28 -29.29 -1.41
N GLY A 388 -22.87 -28.32 -2.12
CA GLY A 388 -22.34 -27.82 -3.38
C GLY A 388 -20.99 -27.13 -3.22
N ILE A 389 -20.84 -26.23 -2.24
CA ILE A 389 -19.57 -25.55 -1.96
C ILE A 389 -18.49 -26.55 -1.54
N ALA A 390 -18.84 -27.59 -0.79
CA ALA A 390 -17.90 -28.60 -0.33
C ALA A 390 -17.35 -29.49 -1.45
N LYS A 391 -18.14 -29.73 -2.51
CA LYS A 391 -17.81 -30.69 -3.59
C LYS A 391 -17.29 -30.04 -4.87
N GLY A 392 -17.45 -28.73 -5.02
CA GLY A 392 -16.89 -27.95 -6.13
C GLY A 392 -15.53 -27.42 -5.76
#